data_AF-A0A7R9WT45-F1
#
_entry.id   AF-A0A7R9WT45-F1
#
_cell.length_a   1.000
_cell.length_b   1.000
_cell.length_c   1.000
_cell.angle_alpha   90.00
_cell.angle_beta   90.00
_cell.angle_gamma   90.00
#
_symmetry.space_group_name_H-M   'P 1'
#
loop_
_entity.id
_entity.type
_entity.pdbx_description
1 polymer ?
#
loop_
_entity_poly.entity_id
_entity_poly.type
_entity_poly.pdbx_seq_one_letter_code
_entity_poly.pdbx_strand_id
1 'polypeptide(L)'
;GRGPGAEILAQAGTDSIQRDSLRRLRCGEWLNDEVIHYFYVMLAKRDEEMQAKDSSRRRSHFFKSFFMTKLLNEGNRSKEGEYEYRNVKRWSKKVPGKNIFNLDKVFFPINQGGMHWICAVAFMQDKRIEIFDSMGSAGTEYLVSIFAYLKDEHKDKQKSELPDQDKWELVPCRNDTPRQRNGFDCGVFT
;
A
#
# COMPACT_ATOMS: atom_id res chain seq x y z
N GLY A 1 -7.41 0.55 26.43
CA GLY A 1 -7.88 0.28 27.81
C GLY A 1 -9.31 -0.23 27.82
N ARG A 2 -9.97 -0.17 28.98
CA ARG A 2 -11.44 -0.37 29.11
C ARG A 2 -12.19 0.75 28.40
N GLY A 3 -13.48 0.56 28.13
CA GLY A 3 -14.36 1.52 27.45
C GLY A 3 -15.07 0.94 26.22
N PRO A 4 -16.04 1.69 25.65
CA PRO A 4 -16.82 1.27 24.49
C PRO A 4 -15.93 0.99 23.28
N GLY A 5 -16.19 -0.11 22.58
CA GLY A 5 -15.37 -0.55 21.44
C GLY A 5 -15.41 0.40 20.25
N ALA A 6 -16.60 0.92 19.94
CA ALA A 6 -16.85 1.85 18.83
C ALA A 6 -16.44 3.31 19.12
N GLU A 7 -15.88 3.60 20.30
CA GLU A 7 -15.41 4.94 20.64
C GLU A 7 -14.26 5.34 19.73
N ILE A 8 -14.41 6.47 19.03
CA ILE A 8 -13.33 7.05 18.21
C ILE A 8 -12.29 7.66 19.14
N LEU A 9 -11.05 7.17 19.06
CA LEU A 9 -9.96 7.63 19.93
C LEU A 9 -8.99 8.57 19.24
N ALA A 10 -8.90 8.51 17.91
CA ALA A 10 -8.13 9.47 17.13
C ALA A 10 -8.76 9.72 15.75
N GLN A 11 -8.54 10.90 15.21
CA GLN A 11 -9.09 11.34 13.93
C GLN A 11 -8.07 12.16 13.14
N ALA A 12 -8.03 11.94 11.83
CA ALA A 12 -7.14 12.56 10.88
C ALA A 12 -7.93 12.92 9.61
N GLY A 13 -8.48 14.14 9.57
CA GLY A 13 -9.39 14.54 8.50
C GLY A 13 -10.67 13.70 8.56
N THR A 14 -10.99 13.01 7.47
CA THR A 14 -12.14 12.10 7.40
C THR A 14 -11.86 10.70 7.92
N ASP A 15 -10.59 10.35 8.16
CA ASP A 15 -10.22 9.02 8.66
C ASP A 15 -10.17 9.06 10.19
N SER A 16 -10.69 8.01 10.83
CA SER A 16 -10.75 7.86 12.28
C SER A 16 -10.33 6.46 12.68
N ILE A 17 -9.96 6.28 13.94
CA ILE A 17 -9.67 4.97 14.49
C ILE A 17 -10.43 4.72 15.80
N GLN A 18 -11.12 3.59 15.86
CA GLN A 18 -11.90 3.16 17.02
C GLN A 18 -11.05 2.43 18.08
N ARG A 19 -11.56 2.42 19.30
CA ARG A 19 -10.93 1.74 20.45
C ARG A 19 -10.68 0.27 20.19
N ASP A 20 -11.62 -0.44 19.57
CA ASP A 20 -11.46 -1.88 19.28
C ASP A 20 -10.34 -2.15 18.29
N SER A 21 -10.20 -1.32 17.26
CA SER A 21 -9.07 -1.41 16.32
C SER A 21 -7.74 -1.14 17.01
N LEU A 22 -7.66 -0.12 17.87
CA LEU A 22 -6.45 0.11 18.66
C LEU A 22 -6.16 -1.01 19.68
N ARG A 23 -7.15 -1.80 20.12
CA ARG A 23 -6.89 -2.98 20.96
C ARG A 23 -6.15 -4.09 20.18
N ARG A 24 -6.22 -4.09 18.85
CA ARG A 24 -5.45 -5.02 18.00
C ARG A 24 -3.95 -4.75 18.02
N LEU A 25 -3.50 -3.63 18.58
CA LEU A 25 -2.08 -3.36 18.86
C LEU A 25 -1.56 -4.08 20.12
N ARG A 26 -2.39 -4.85 20.82
CA ARG A 26 -1.94 -5.66 21.96
C ARG A 26 -1.05 -6.80 21.48
N CYS A 27 -0.14 -7.23 22.34
CA CYS A 27 0.74 -8.37 22.07
C CYS A 27 -0.09 -9.61 21.69
N GLY A 28 0.31 -10.30 20.62
CA GLY A 28 -0.33 -11.53 20.14
C GLY A 28 -1.56 -11.33 19.26
N GLU A 29 -1.99 -10.09 19.00
CA GLU A 29 -3.14 -9.79 18.15
C GLU A 29 -2.72 -9.47 16.71
N TRP A 30 -3.57 -9.80 15.74
CA TRP A 30 -3.35 -9.40 14.34
C TRP A 30 -3.89 -7.99 14.09
N LEU A 31 -3.10 -7.12 13.47
CA LEU A 31 -3.60 -5.81 13.06
C LEU A 31 -4.71 -5.97 12.01
N ASN A 32 -5.72 -5.11 12.09
CA ASN A 32 -6.78 -5.02 11.09
C ASN A 32 -6.51 -3.86 10.12
N ASP A 33 -7.31 -3.79 9.05
CA ASP A 33 -7.20 -2.74 8.03
C ASP A 33 -7.29 -1.33 8.60
N GLU A 34 -8.10 -1.10 9.64
CA GLU A 34 -8.29 0.23 10.23
C GLU A 34 -6.99 0.74 10.88
N VAL A 35 -6.26 -0.12 11.61
CA VAL A 35 -4.96 0.23 12.20
C VAL A 35 -3.92 0.55 11.12
N ILE A 36 -3.76 -0.36 10.15
CA ILE A 36 -2.79 -0.21 9.06
C ILE A 36 -3.08 1.05 8.24
N HIS A 37 -4.33 1.24 7.84
CA HIS A 37 -4.76 2.42 7.08
C HIS A 37 -4.52 3.72 7.86
N TYR A 38 -4.90 3.76 9.15
CA TYR A 38 -4.70 4.97 9.97
C TYR A 38 -3.21 5.30 10.13
N PHE A 39 -2.34 4.29 10.29
CA PHE A 39 -0.89 4.49 10.31
C PHE A 39 -0.38 5.11 9.01
N TYR A 40 -0.81 4.61 7.85
CA TYR A 40 -0.43 5.20 6.57
C TYR A 40 -0.97 6.62 6.35
N VAL A 41 -2.15 6.96 6.90
CA VAL A 41 -2.65 8.35 6.92
C VAL A 41 -1.69 9.25 7.71
N MET A 42 -1.20 8.77 8.85
CA MET A 42 -0.21 9.53 9.65
C MET A 42 1.12 9.68 8.90
N LEU A 43 1.57 8.66 8.17
CA LEU A 43 2.76 8.76 7.32
C LEU A 43 2.57 9.75 6.16
N ALA A 44 1.38 9.78 5.54
CA ALA A 44 1.05 10.72 4.48
C ALA A 44 1.06 12.18 4.96
N LYS A 45 0.56 12.44 6.18
CA LYS A 45 0.63 13.75 6.84
C LYS A 45 2.07 14.15 7.15
N ARG A 46 2.86 13.25 7.72
CA ARG A 46 4.28 13.50 7.98
C ARG A 46 5.04 13.81 6.68
N ASP A 47 4.74 13.09 5.60
CA ASP A 47 5.34 13.34 4.29
C ASP A 47 4.95 14.71 3.70
N GLU A 48 3.72 15.18 3.95
CA GLU A 48 3.29 16.54 3.62
C GLU A 48 4.10 17.60 4.37
N GLU A 49 4.24 17.44 5.68
CA GLU A 49 5.00 18.36 6.52
C GLU A 49 6.48 18.40 6.12
N MET A 50 7.05 17.27 5.70
CA MET A 50 8.42 17.23 5.19
C MET A 50 8.56 17.98 3.86
N GLN A 51 7.62 17.82 2.92
CA GLN A 51 7.64 18.60 1.67
C GLN A 51 7.44 20.10 1.93
N ALA A 52 6.58 20.47 2.89
CA ALA A 52 6.37 21.88 3.23
C ALA A 52 7.66 22.56 3.76
N LYS A 53 8.57 21.78 4.35
CA LYS A 53 9.88 22.25 4.82
C LYS A 53 10.96 22.23 3.73
N ASP A 54 10.83 21.33 2.75
CA ASP A 54 11.73 21.21 1.61
C ASP A 54 10.92 20.93 0.33
N SER A 55 10.69 21.99 -0.45
CA SER A 55 9.92 21.93 -1.68
C SER A 55 10.59 21.10 -2.79
N SER A 56 11.88 20.77 -2.67
CA SER A 56 12.57 19.89 -3.62
C SER A 56 12.18 18.42 -3.44
N ARG A 57 11.65 18.05 -2.27
CA ARG A 57 11.21 16.70 -1.95
C ARG A 57 9.94 16.35 -2.72
N ARG A 58 9.96 15.20 -3.41
CA ARG A 58 8.76 14.60 -3.99
C ARG A 58 7.94 13.90 -2.90
N ARG A 59 6.62 14.06 -2.96
CA ARG A 59 5.68 13.37 -2.06
C ARG A 59 5.64 11.89 -2.34
N SER A 60 5.31 11.11 -1.32
CA SER A 60 4.92 9.71 -1.46
C SER A 60 3.39 9.57 -1.38
N HIS A 61 2.87 8.45 -1.88
CA HIS A 61 1.46 8.09 -1.71
C HIS A 61 1.32 6.72 -1.07
N PHE A 62 0.30 6.58 -0.23
CA PHE A 62 -0.01 5.36 0.48
C PHE A 62 -1.44 4.97 0.14
N PHE A 63 -1.60 3.91 -0.67
CA PHE A 63 -2.92 3.40 -0.98
C PHE A 63 -3.52 2.66 0.23
N LYS A 64 -4.84 2.49 0.23
CA LYS A 64 -5.50 1.56 1.17
C LYS A 64 -5.25 0.13 0.72
N SER A 65 -5.28 -0.82 1.66
CA SER A 65 -5.16 -2.27 1.40
C SER A 65 -6.10 -2.76 0.29
N PHE A 66 -7.33 -2.24 0.29
CA PHE A 66 -8.35 -2.52 -0.71
C PHE A 66 -7.95 -2.21 -2.16
N PHE A 67 -6.90 -1.43 -2.41
CA PHE A 67 -6.44 -1.17 -3.78
C PHE A 67 -6.09 -2.47 -4.49
N MET A 68 -5.25 -3.32 -3.88
CA MET A 68 -4.81 -4.57 -4.50
C MET A 68 -5.95 -5.57 -4.61
N THR A 69 -6.80 -5.67 -3.59
CA THR A 69 -8.03 -6.47 -3.63
C THR A 69 -8.93 -6.08 -4.80
N LYS A 70 -9.07 -4.79 -5.10
CA LYS A 70 -9.85 -4.32 -6.26
C LYS A 70 -9.13 -4.52 -7.58
N LEU A 71 -7.82 -4.36 -7.63
CA LEU A 71 -7.02 -4.57 -8.83
C LEU A 71 -7.03 -6.04 -9.26
N LEU A 72 -6.98 -6.97 -8.32
CA LEU A 72 -6.89 -8.41 -8.55
C LEU A 72 -8.21 -9.16 -8.39
N ASN A 73 -9.34 -8.44 -8.22
CA ASN A 73 -10.65 -9.05 -7.97
C ASN A 73 -10.61 -10.09 -6.83
N GLU A 74 -9.81 -9.88 -5.78
CA GLU A 74 -9.75 -10.80 -4.64
C GLU A 74 -11.10 -10.86 -3.92
N GLY A 75 -11.51 -12.07 -3.53
CA GLY A 75 -12.84 -12.39 -3.01
C GLY A 75 -13.97 -12.41 -4.08
N ASN A 76 -13.66 -12.28 -5.37
CA ASN A 76 -14.66 -12.34 -6.43
C ASN A 76 -14.94 -13.79 -6.87
N ARG A 77 -16.21 -14.20 -6.81
CA ARG A 77 -16.65 -15.57 -7.12
C ARG A 77 -16.26 -16.11 -8.51
N SER A 78 -16.09 -15.25 -9.51
CA SER A 78 -15.86 -15.68 -10.90
C SER A 78 -14.58 -15.12 -11.52
N LYS A 79 -13.88 -14.22 -10.83
CA LYS A 79 -12.71 -13.50 -11.33
C LYS A 79 -11.57 -13.44 -10.32
N GLU A 80 -11.56 -14.36 -9.35
CA GLU A 80 -10.56 -14.38 -8.27
C GLU A 80 -9.14 -14.31 -8.83
N GLY A 81 -8.36 -13.32 -8.39
CA GLY A 81 -6.98 -13.13 -8.82
C GLY A 81 -6.82 -12.50 -10.23
N GLU A 82 -7.90 -12.24 -10.96
CA GLU A 82 -7.81 -11.63 -12.29
C GLU A 82 -7.53 -10.12 -12.19
N TYR A 83 -6.51 -9.66 -12.90
CA TYR A 83 -6.19 -8.24 -13.03
C TYR A 83 -7.29 -7.44 -13.77
N GLU A 84 -7.74 -6.33 -13.18
CA GLU A 84 -8.73 -5.41 -13.76
C GLU A 84 -8.45 -3.94 -13.39
N TYR A 85 -7.70 -3.25 -14.26
CA TYR A 85 -7.39 -1.82 -14.11
C TYR A 85 -8.65 -0.94 -13.92
N ARG A 86 -9.78 -1.28 -14.55
CA ARG A 86 -11.00 -0.43 -14.50
C ARG A 86 -11.50 -0.23 -13.08
N ASN A 87 -11.28 -1.21 -12.19
CA ASN A 87 -11.68 -1.14 -10.79
C ASN A 87 -10.94 -0.05 -10.01
N VAL A 88 -9.70 0.27 -10.42
CA VAL A 88 -8.83 1.23 -9.72
C VAL A 88 -8.50 2.48 -10.54
N LYS A 89 -8.92 2.57 -11.80
CA LYS A 89 -8.68 3.69 -12.75
C LYS A 89 -8.91 5.11 -12.19
N ARG A 90 -9.76 5.27 -11.17
CA ARG A 90 -10.08 6.58 -10.55
C ARG A 90 -9.30 6.87 -9.27
N TRP A 91 -8.56 5.91 -8.73
CA TRP A 91 -7.89 6.03 -7.42
C TRP A 91 -6.74 7.04 -7.47
N SER A 92 -6.03 7.12 -8.59
CA SER A 92 -4.98 8.13 -8.83
C SER A 92 -5.47 9.58 -8.73
N LYS A 93 -6.78 9.85 -8.79
CA LYS A 93 -7.34 11.21 -8.61
C LYS A 93 -7.09 11.80 -7.22
N LYS A 94 -6.83 10.95 -6.22
CA LYS A 94 -6.60 11.35 -4.83
C LYS A 94 -5.12 11.42 -4.45
N VAL A 95 -4.21 11.08 -5.36
CA VAL A 95 -2.77 11.10 -5.09
C VAL A 95 -2.25 12.54 -5.15
N PRO A 96 -1.16 12.88 -4.44
CA PRO A 96 -0.55 14.21 -4.53
C PRO A 96 -0.22 14.57 -5.98
N GLY A 97 -0.61 15.77 -6.41
CA GLY A 97 -0.42 16.23 -7.79
C GLY A 97 -1.24 15.47 -8.85
N LYS A 98 -2.13 14.54 -8.46
CA LYS A 98 -2.96 13.71 -9.36
C LYS A 98 -2.15 12.92 -10.39
N ASN A 99 -0.88 12.66 -10.10
CA ASN A 99 0.04 11.97 -11.00
C ASN A 99 1.02 11.12 -10.19
N ILE A 100 0.82 9.79 -10.21
CA ILE A 100 1.70 8.87 -9.49
C ILE A 100 3.15 8.89 -10.01
N PHE A 101 3.37 9.23 -11.29
CA PHE A 101 4.69 9.22 -11.92
C PHE A 101 5.60 10.36 -11.44
N ASN A 102 5.02 11.40 -10.82
CA ASN A 102 5.77 12.51 -10.24
C ASN A 102 6.09 12.31 -8.74
N LEU A 103 5.62 11.22 -8.13
CA LEU A 103 5.86 10.90 -6.73
C LEU A 103 7.25 10.32 -6.50
N ASP A 104 7.72 10.32 -5.26
CA ASP A 104 8.92 9.60 -4.84
C ASP A 104 8.61 8.09 -4.80
N LYS A 105 7.64 7.70 -3.97
CA LYS A 105 7.24 6.31 -3.73
C LYS A 105 5.73 6.17 -3.70
N VAL A 106 5.25 5.00 -4.11
CA VAL A 106 3.85 4.57 -3.95
C VAL A 106 3.81 3.27 -3.18
N PHE A 107 3.14 3.28 -2.04
CA PHE A 107 3.00 2.15 -1.13
C PHE A 107 1.66 1.44 -1.37
N PHE A 108 1.72 0.11 -1.44
CA PHE A 108 0.60 -0.79 -1.64
C PHE A 108 0.61 -1.82 -0.50
N PRO A 109 -0.03 -1.52 0.64
CA PRO A 109 -0.26 -2.55 1.64
C PRO A 109 -1.20 -3.62 1.10
N ILE A 110 -0.93 -4.88 1.44
CA ILE A 110 -1.65 -6.05 0.93
C ILE A 110 -1.98 -6.95 2.11
N ASN A 111 -3.24 -7.36 2.21
CA ASN A 111 -3.70 -8.33 3.21
C ASN A 111 -3.97 -9.66 2.52
N GLN A 112 -2.95 -10.49 2.38
CA GLN A 112 -3.04 -11.77 1.69
C GLN A 112 -4.01 -12.70 2.43
N GLY A 113 -5.12 -13.04 1.77
CA GLY A 113 -6.14 -13.93 2.31
C GLY A 113 -6.78 -13.45 3.63
N GLY A 114 -6.64 -12.18 4.00
CA GLY A 114 -7.11 -11.68 5.29
C GLY A 114 -6.29 -12.14 6.51
N MET A 115 -5.13 -12.77 6.28
CA MET A 115 -4.34 -13.43 7.33
C MET A 115 -2.87 -13.00 7.40
N HIS A 116 -2.34 -12.39 6.34
CA HIS A 116 -0.93 -12.01 6.29
C HIS A 116 -0.74 -10.66 5.62
N TRP A 117 -0.09 -9.74 6.32
CA TRP A 117 0.20 -8.41 5.83
C TRP A 117 1.58 -8.36 5.19
N ILE A 118 1.63 -7.80 3.99
CA ILE A 118 2.88 -7.44 3.28
C ILE A 118 2.74 -6.03 2.69
N CYS A 119 3.86 -5.44 2.30
CA CYS A 119 3.87 -4.16 1.58
C CYS A 119 4.61 -4.30 0.25
N ALA A 120 3.99 -3.87 -0.84
CA ALA A 120 4.71 -3.59 -2.08
C ALA A 120 4.98 -2.09 -2.20
N VAL A 121 6.16 -1.70 -2.68
CA VAL A 121 6.54 -0.30 -2.87
C VAL A 121 7.05 -0.08 -4.28
N ALA A 122 6.41 0.83 -5.02
CA ALA A 122 6.95 1.35 -6.28
C ALA A 122 7.80 2.59 -5.99
N PHE A 123 9.12 2.45 -6.14
CA PHE A 123 10.09 3.54 -6.14
C PHE A 123 10.09 4.18 -7.53
N MET A 124 9.31 5.24 -7.69
CA MET A 124 8.99 5.80 -9.01
C MET A 124 10.20 6.42 -9.70
N GLN A 125 11.12 7.01 -8.91
CA GLN A 125 12.34 7.62 -9.43
C GLN A 125 13.41 6.59 -9.78
N ASP A 126 13.45 5.49 -9.03
CA ASP A 126 14.41 4.39 -9.22
C ASP A 126 13.92 3.35 -10.24
N LYS A 127 12.67 3.48 -10.71
CA LYS A 127 11.99 2.51 -11.60
C LYS A 127 12.06 1.10 -11.03
N ARG A 128 11.66 0.95 -9.77
CA ARG A 128 11.75 -0.33 -9.06
C ARG A 128 10.46 -0.59 -8.30
N ILE A 129 9.98 -1.83 -8.34
CA ILE A 129 8.88 -2.29 -7.50
C ILE A 129 9.45 -3.38 -6.61
N GLU A 130 9.29 -3.25 -5.30
CA GLU A 130 9.87 -4.18 -4.32
C GLU A 130 8.83 -4.69 -3.34
N ILE A 131 8.94 -5.97 -2.96
CA ILE A 131 8.12 -6.60 -1.92
C ILE A 131 8.85 -6.58 -0.59
N PHE A 132 8.14 -6.18 0.46
CA PHE A 132 8.56 -6.28 1.84
C PHE A 132 7.60 -7.23 2.56
N ASP A 133 8.12 -8.40 2.93
CA ASP A 133 7.37 -9.45 3.59
C ASP A 133 8.19 -10.03 4.75
N SER A 134 7.69 -9.93 5.96
CA SER A 134 8.33 -10.46 7.18
C SER A 134 8.34 -11.99 7.26
N MET A 135 7.52 -12.69 6.47
CA MET A 135 7.54 -14.15 6.29
C MET A 135 8.28 -14.61 5.03
N GLY A 136 8.60 -13.67 4.13
CA GLY A 136 9.50 -13.90 3.00
C GLY A 136 8.92 -14.56 1.77
N SER A 137 7.64 -14.34 1.48
CA SER A 137 7.11 -14.65 0.16
C SER A 137 7.78 -13.79 -0.92
N ALA A 138 7.86 -14.33 -2.13
CA ALA A 138 8.40 -13.60 -3.27
C ALA A 138 7.47 -12.46 -3.75
N GLY A 139 6.15 -12.60 -3.55
CA GLY A 139 5.14 -11.61 -3.98
C GLY A 139 5.09 -11.34 -5.48
N THR A 140 5.53 -12.29 -6.33
CA THR A 140 5.69 -12.11 -7.78
C THR A 140 4.40 -11.66 -8.48
N GLU A 141 3.24 -12.18 -8.06
CA GLU A 141 1.94 -11.79 -8.64
C GLU A 141 1.62 -10.31 -8.43
N TYR A 142 1.97 -9.76 -7.26
CA TYR A 142 1.76 -8.35 -6.94
C TYR A 142 2.74 -7.47 -7.69
N LEU A 143 4.00 -7.89 -7.82
CA LEU A 143 5.01 -7.17 -8.62
C LEU A 143 4.54 -7.01 -10.07
N VAL A 144 4.12 -8.10 -10.71
CA VAL A 144 3.65 -8.10 -12.11
C VAL A 144 2.40 -7.24 -12.25
N SER A 145 1.46 -7.38 -11.31
CA SER A 145 0.18 -6.66 -11.34
C SER A 145 0.32 -5.16 -11.09
N ILE A 146 1.21 -4.76 -10.17
CA ILE A 146 1.53 -3.35 -9.95
C ILE A 146 2.22 -2.78 -11.18
N PHE A 147 3.14 -3.53 -11.81
CA PHE A 147 3.79 -3.05 -13.03
C PHE A 147 2.79 -2.89 -14.19
N ALA A 148 1.87 -3.83 -14.36
CA ALA A 148 0.76 -3.71 -15.30
C ALA A 148 -0.11 -2.48 -15.01
N TYR A 149 -0.43 -2.24 -13.72
CA TYR A 149 -1.14 -1.04 -13.28
C TYR A 149 -0.40 0.25 -13.70
N LEU A 150 0.92 0.33 -13.49
CA LEU A 150 1.70 1.50 -13.89
C LEU A 150 1.65 1.75 -15.41
N LYS A 151 1.67 0.69 -16.23
CA LYS A 151 1.55 0.81 -17.69
C LYS A 151 0.17 1.33 -18.10
N ASP A 152 -0.89 0.72 -17.58
CA ASP A 152 -2.27 1.11 -17.88
C ASP A 152 -2.60 2.52 -17.37
N GLU A 153 -2.12 2.88 -16.18
CA GLU A 153 -2.27 4.22 -15.62
C GLU A 153 -1.55 5.26 -16.49
N HIS A 154 -0.32 4.97 -16.96
CA HIS A 154 0.41 5.88 -17.85
C HIS A 154 -0.33 6.05 -19.17
N LYS A 155 -0.78 4.95 -19.78
CA LYS A 155 -1.55 4.95 -21.02
C LYS A 155 -2.86 5.72 -20.88
N ASP A 156 -3.57 5.56 -19.76
CA ASP A 156 -4.83 6.24 -19.53
C ASP A 156 -4.67 7.73 -19.19
N LYS A 157 -3.67 8.11 -18.39
CA LYS A 157 -3.51 9.50 -17.90
C LYS A 157 -2.58 10.36 -18.74
N GLN A 158 -1.47 9.78 -19.22
CA GLN A 158 -0.45 10.46 -20.01
C GLN A 158 -0.62 10.20 -21.53
N LYS A 159 -1.57 9.34 -21.91
CA LYS A 159 -1.91 9.05 -23.31
C LYS A 159 -0.74 8.50 -24.13
N SER A 160 0.18 7.84 -23.45
CA SER A 160 1.38 7.23 -24.02
C SER A 160 1.77 5.99 -23.23
N GLU A 161 2.53 5.09 -23.85
CA GLU A 161 3.11 3.95 -23.15
C GLU A 161 4.05 4.43 -22.04
N LEU A 162 4.16 3.65 -20.95
CA LEU A 162 5.08 3.96 -19.86
C LEU A 162 6.51 4.06 -20.45
N PRO A 163 7.26 5.15 -20.22
CA PRO A 163 8.64 5.28 -20.69
C PRO A 163 9.58 4.32 -19.97
N ASP A 164 10.64 3.89 -20.67
CA ASP A 164 11.72 3.05 -20.12
C ASP A 164 11.21 1.79 -19.41
N GLN A 165 10.19 1.11 -19.93
CA GLN A 165 9.61 -0.09 -19.31
C GLN A 165 10.66 -1.19 -19.08
N ASP A 166 11.64 -1.26 -19.96
CA ASP A 166 12.79 -2.18 -19.91
C ASP A 166 13.74 -1.90 -18.74
N LYS A 167 13.72 -0.67 -18.19
CA LYS A 167 14.55 -0.29 -17.04
C LYS A 167 13.85 -0.55 -15.70
N TRP A 168 12.60 -1.00 -15.70
CA TRP A 168 11.89 -1.29 -14.45
C TRP A 168 12.35 -2.61 -13.85
N GLU A 169 12.77 -2.58 -12.58
CA GLU A 169 13.17 -3.75 -11.83
C GLU A 169 12.02 -4.24 -10.92
N LEU A 170 11.70 -5.53 -11.01
CA LEU A 170 10.75 -6.20 -10.12
C LEU A 170 11.54 -7.01 -9.11
N VAL A 171 11.58 -6.54 -7.87
CA VAL A 171 12.42 -7.07 -6.80
C VAL A 171 11.55 -7.86 -5.81
N PRO A 172 11.65 -9.20 -5.78
CA PRO A 172 11.02 -10.01 -4.74
C PRO A 172 11.55 -9.66 -3.35
N CYS A 173 10.89 -10.14 -2.31
CA CYS A 173 11.37 -9.93 -0.95
C CYS A 173 12.80 -10.42 -0.80
N ARG A 174 13.70 -9.51 -0.40
CA ARG A 174 15.11 -9.81 -0.21
C ARG A 174 15.34 -10.69 1.03
N ASN A 175 16.52 -11.33 1.07
CA ASN A 175 16.92 -12.19 2.18
C ASN A 175 17.35 -11.41 3.43
N ASP A 176 17.75 -10.15 3.26
CA ASP A 176 18.12 -9.22 4.33
C ASP A 176 16.91 -8.49 4.94
N THR A 177 15.71 -8.64 4.36
CA THR A 177 14.46 -8.16 4.96
C THR A 177 14.29 -8.80 6.35
N PRO A 178 14.15 -8.00 7.43
CA PRO A 178 13.93 -8.52 8.77
C PRO A 178 12.73 -9.47 8.83
N ARG A 179 12.93 -10.67 9.37
CA ARG A 179 11.90 -11.71 9.45
C ARG A 179 11.17 -11.66 10.79
N GLN A 180 9.85 -11.85 10.76
CA GLN A 180 9.09 -12.11 11.98
C GLN A 180 9.46 -13.48 12.55
N ARG A 181 9.35 -13.62 13.87
CA ARG A 181 9.61 -14.88 14.59
C ARG A 181 8.35 -15.48 15.23
N ASN A 182 7.19 -14.96 14.86
CA ASN A 182 5.86 -15.39 15.33
C ASN A 182 4.86 -15.32 14.17
N GLY A 183 3.58 -15.58 14.44
CA GLY A 183 2.51 -15.58 13.44
C GLY A 183 1.55 -14.40 13.54
N PHE A 184 1.90 -13.30 14.22
CA PHE A 184 0.96 -12.19 14.47
C PHE A 184 1.52 -10.79 14.21
N ASP A 185 2.85 -10.64 14.10
CA ASP A 185 3.49 -9.33 13.91
C ASP A 185 3.58 -8.87 12.44
N CYS A 186 3.09 -9.62 11.46
CA CYS A 186 3.19 -9.25 10.03
C CYS A 186 2.68 -7.82 9.73
N GLY A 187 1.58 -7.43 10.38
CA GLY A 187 1.03 -6.07 10.26
C GLY A 187 1.92 -4.97 10.84
N VAL A 188 2.78 -5.29 11.81
CA VAL A 188 3.73 -4.32 12.40
C VAL A 188 4.94 -4.11 11.49
N PHE A 189 5.34 -5.13 10.74
CA PHE A 189 6.44 -5.06 9.77
C PHE A 189 6.06 -4.38 8.44
N THR A 190 4.75 -4.29 8.15
CA THR A 190 4.17 -3.74 6.91
C THR A 190 4.00 -2.21 6.97
#